data_AF-A0A1H4PB06-F1
#
_entry.id   AF-A0A1H4PB06-F1
#
_cell.length_a   1.000
_cell.length_b   1.000
_cell.length_c   1.000
_cell.angle_alpha   90.00
_cell.angle_beta   90.00
_cell.angle_gamma   90.00
#
_symmetry.space_group_name_H-M   'P 1'
#
loop_
_entity.id
_entity.type
_entity.pdbx_description
1 polymer ?
#
loop_
_entity_poly.entity_id
_entity_poly.type
_entity_poly.pdbx_seq_one_letter_code
_entity_poly.pdbx_strand_id
1 'polypeptide(L)'
;MTLAELRAALAKLDHLPDETKVILAKDAEGNGFSPLDGAEEGMYWAETTWSGEHYLSEEQRLAKDEPDDWSPAPDDAVPAVFLWPVN
;
A
#
# COMPACT_ATOMS: atom_id res chain seq x y z
N MET A 1 14.14 7.28 -0.53
CA MET A 1 14.39 6.36 0.60
C MET A 1 15.74 5.63 0.48
N THR A 2 16.50 5.51 1.57
CA THR A 2 17.69 4.67 1.74
C THR A 2 17.34 3.31 2.36
N LEU A 3 18.27 2.35 2.38
CA LEU A 3 18.04 1.05 3.04
C LEU A 3 17.75 1.18 4.54
N ALA A 4 18.39 2.12 5.23
CA ALA A 4 18.15 2.34 6.66
C ALA A 4 16.72 2.89 6.89
N GLU A 5 16.29 3.82 6.05
CA GLU A 5 14.93 4.38 6.08
C GLU A 5 13.88 3.32 5.75
N LEU A 6 14.15 2.45 4.75
CA LEU A 6 13.26 1.33 4.43
C LEU A 6 13.10 0.37 5.61
N ARG A 7 14.21 -0.02 6.26
CA ARG A 7 14.15 -0.86 7.46
C ARG A 7 13.33 -0.21 8.59
N ALA A 8 13.50 1.09 8.79
CA ALA A 8 12.75 1.83 9.79
C ALA A 8 11.26 1.95 9.43
N ALA A 9 10.90 2.07 8.14
CA ALA A 9 9.51 2.08 7.69
C ALA A 9 8.86 0.71 7.91
N LEU A 10 9.52 -0.38 7.49
CA LEU A 10 9.02 -1.75 7.67
C LEU A 10 8.89 -2.14 9.15
N ALA A 11 9.77 -1.64 10.03
CA ALA A 11 9.67 -1.87 11.46
C ALA A 11 8.40 -1.27 12.10
N LYS A 12 7.75 -0.30 11.46
CA LYS A 12 6.46 0.26 11.91
C LYS A 12 5.26 -0.60 11.52
N LEU A 13 5.49 -1.65 10.73
CA LEU A 13 4.46 -2.55 10.22
C LEU A 13 4.56 -3.94 10.90
N ASP A 14 5.21 -4.01 12.07
CA ASP A 14 5.46 -5.25 12.82
C ASP A 14 4.19 -5.89 13.40
N HIS A 15 3.09 -5.15 13.45
CA HIS A 15 1.78 -5.65 13.83
C HIS A 15 1.11 -6.51 12.75
N LEU A 16 1.61 -6.46 11.50
CA LEU A 16 1.06 -7.23 10.40
C LEU A 16 1.58 -8.69 10.41
N PRO A 17 0.78 -9.67 9.95
CA PRO A 17 1.24 -11.05 9.78
C PRO A 17 2.41 -11.17 8.79
N ASP A 18 3.32 -12.12 9.03
CA ASP A 18 4.48 -12.37 8.16
C ASP A 18 4.11 -12.70 6.69
N GLU A 19 2.93 -13.30 6.48
CA GLU A 19 2.40 -13.67 5.15
C GLU A 19 1.64 -12.51 4.46
N THR A 20 1.69 -11.29 5.01
CA THR A 20 1.05 -10.12 4.41
C THR A 20 1.66 -9.84 3.04
N LYS A 21 0.80 -9.70 2.03
CA LYS A 21 1.26 -9.46 0.66
C LYS A 21 2.00 -8.13 0.57
N VAL A 22 3.08 -8.10 -0.20
CA VAL A 22 3.81 -6.87 -0.54
C VAL A 22 3.53 -6.52 -2.00
N ILE A 23 2.99 -5.34 -2.24
CA ILE A 23 2.57 -4.85 -3.55
C ILE A 23 3.47 -3.68 -3.96
N LEU A 24 4.07 -3.79 -5.14
CA LEU A 24 4.82 -2.67 -5.73
C LEU A 24 3.85 -1.80 -6.53
N ALA A 25 3.71 -0.54 -6.15
CA ALA A 25 2.88 0.39 -6.89
C ALA A 25 3.52 0.77 -8.22
N LYS A 26 2.67 1.00 -9.21
CA LYS A 26 3.11 1.49 -10.52
C LYS A 26 3.55 2.95 -10.39
N ASP A 27 4.73 3.24 -10.90
CA ASP A 27 5.19 4.62 -11.13
C ASP A 27 4.27 5.30 -12.16
N ALA A 28 3.75 6.48 -11.81
CA ALA A 28 2.78 7.19 -12.62
C ALA A 28 3.38 7.74 -13.92
N GLU A 29 4.68 8.02 -13.96
CA GLU A 29 5.41 8.46 -15.15
C GLU A 29 5.83 7.30 -16.06
N GLY A 30 5.76 6.05 -15.55
CA GLY A 30 6.11 4.86 -16.31
C GLY A 30 7.61 4.66 -16.50
N ASN A 31 8.44 5.14 -15.58
CA ASN A 31 9.87 4.92 -15.65
C ASN A 31 10.20 3.43 -15.45
N GLY A 32 11.30 2.97 -16.05
CA GLY A 32 11.75 1.58 -15.90
C GLY A 32 12.14 1.22 -14.46
N PHE A 33 12.58 2.22 -13.69
CA PHE A 33 12.89 2.13 -12.26
C PHE A 33 12.68 3.51 -11.64
N SER A 34 12.08 3.54 -10.45
CA SER A 34 11.91 4.77 -9.68
C SER A 34 12.39 4.62 -8.24
N PRO A 35 12.93 5.69 -7.64
CA PRO A 35 13.28 5.67 -6.23
C PRO A 35 12.05 5.36 -5.38
N LEU A 36 12.21 4.60 -4.31
CA LEU A 36 11.15 4.36 -3.35
C LEU A 36 10.94 5.61 -2.48
N ASP A 37 9.68 6.02 -2.31
CA ASP A 37 9.27 7.12 -1.44
C ASP A 37 8.75 6.60 -0.10
N GLY A 38 7.88 5.59 -0.12
CA GLY A 38 7.16 5.14 1.06
C GLY A 38 6.85 3.65 1.08
N ALA A 39 6.60 3.15 2.29
CA ALA A 39 6.00 1.85 2.54
C ALA A 39 4.87 2.03 3.57
N GLU A 40 3.66 1.58 3.25
CA GLU A 40 2.50 1.70 4.12
C GLU A 40 1.58 0.49 4.00
N GLU A 41 0.74 0.27 5.01
CA GLU A 41 -0.30 -0.76 4.96
C GLU A 41 -1.57 -0.25 4.27
N GLY A 42 -2.34 -1.17 3.71
CA GLY A 42 -3.65 -0.89 3.10
C GLY A 42 -4.35 -2.19 2.72
N MET A 43 -5.36 -2.07 1.87
CA MET A 43 -6.12 -3.19 1.33
C MET A 43 -5.83 -3.34 -0.17
N TYR A 44 -5.46 -4.55 -0.59
CA TYR A 44 -5.23 -4.89 -1.99
C TYR A 44 -6.37 -5.74 -2.53
N TRP A 45 -7.01 -5.24 -3.58
CA TRP A 45 -8.01 -5.99 -4.34
C TRP A 45 -7.43 -6.43 -5.68
N ALA A 46 -7.29 -7.73 -5.89
CA ALA A 46 -6.70 -8.27 -7.10
C ALA A 46 -7.73 -8.31 -8.23
N GLU A 47 -7.60 -7.43 -9.23
CA GLU A 47 -8.39 -7.51 -10.46
C GLU A 47 -7.95 -8.69 -11.34
N THR A 48 -6.64 -8.96 -11.34
CA THR A 48 -6.03 -10.06 -12.07
C THR A 48 -4.94 -10.72 -11.23
N THR A 49 -4.31 -11.79 -11.77
CA THR A 49 -3.13 -12.39 -11.16
C THR A 49 -1.93 -11.44 -11.10
N TRP A 50 -1.92 -10.35 -11.88
CA TRP A 50 -0.76 -9.47 -12.07
C TRP A 50 -1.00 -8.02 -11.67
N SER A 51 -2.25 -7.63 -11.40
CA SER A 51 -2.64 -6.26 -11.11
C SER A 51 -3.86 -6.20 -10.21
N GLY A 52 -4.05 -5.06 -9.59
CA GLY A 52 -5.15 -4.79 -8.69
C GLY A 52 -5.12 -3.35 -8.21
N GLU A 53 -6.07 -3.04 -7.34
CA GLU A 53 -6.32 -1.70 -6.84
C GLU A 53 -5.96 -1.59 -5.35
N HIS A 54 -5.55 -0.39 -4.96
CA HIS A 54 -5.28 -0.03 -3.57
C HIS A 54 -6.51 0.63 -2.95
N TYR A 55 -6.86 0.20 -1.75
CA TYR A 55 -7.87 0.82 -0.91
C TYR A 55 -7.32 1.07 0.48
N LEU A 56 -7.86 2.08 1.15
CA LEU A 56 -7.59 2.28 2.57
C LEU A 56 -8.20 1.13 3.38
N SER A 57 -7.54 0.75 4.47
CA SER A 57 -8.20 -0.04 5.53
C SER A 57 -9.35 0.75 6.14
N GLU A 58 -10.29 0.06 6.77
CA GLU A 58 -11.42 0.71 7.43
C GLU A 58 -10.97 1.71 8.49
N GLU A 59 -9.95 1.36 9.29
CA GLU A 59 -9.36 2.26 10.29
C GLU A 59 -8.78 3.52 9.64
N GLN A 60 -7.96 3.37 8.59
CA GLN A 60 -7.37 4.49 7.86
C GLN A 60 -8.46 5.39 7.24
N ARG A 61 -9.52 4.80 6.69
CA ARG A 61 -10.64 5.55 6.10
C ARG A 61 -11.41 6.35 7.16
N LEU A 62 -11.70 5.74 8.31
CA LEU A 62 -12.39 6.39 9.43
C LEU A 62 -11.54 7.47 10.11
N ALA A 63 -10.21 7.37 10.02
CA ALA A 63 -9.28 8.38 10.53
C ALA A 63 -9.11 9.62 9.63
N LYS A 64 -9.67 9.62 8.41
CA LYS A 64 -9.67 10.80 7.53
C LYS A 64 -10.78 11.77 7.92
N ASP A 65 -10.49 13.07 7.79
CA ASP A 65 -11.44 14.15 8.12
C ASP A 65 -12.72 14.09 7.27
N GLU A 66 -12.63 13.57 6.04
CA GLU A 66 -13.75 13.36 5.11
C GLU A 66 -13.82 11.88 4.69
N PRO A 67 -14.49 11.02 5.49
CA PRO A 67 -14.49 9.57 5.28
C PRO A 67 -15.28 9.09 4.05
N ASP A 68 -16.08 9.96 3.44
CA ASP A 68 -16.97 9.65 2.30
C ASP A 68 -16.31 9.80 0.92
N ASP A 69 -15.14 10.45 0.84
CA ASP A 69 -14.41 10.61 -0.43
C ASP A 69 -13.72 9.32 -0.91
N TRP A 70 -13.61 8.33 -0.02
CA TRP A 70 -12.95 7.07 -0.28
C TRP A 70 -13.96 5.93 -0.27
N SER A 71 -14.07 5.24 -1.39
CA SER A 71 -14.88 4.03 -1.47
C SER A 71 -14.33 2.96 -0.51
N PRO A 72 -15.19 2.19 0.18
CA PRO A 72 -14.74 1.05 0.95
C PRO A 72 -14.06 0.04 0.02
N ALA A 73 -13.08 -0.69 0.54
CA ALA A 73 -12.49 -1.81 -0.16
C ALA A 73 -13.57 -2.88 -0.48
N PRO A 74 -13.49 -3.56 -1.62
CA PRO A 74 -14.31 -4.74 -1.88
C PRO A 74 -14.15 -5.81 -0.79
N ASP A 75 -15.19 -6.61 -0.56
CA ASP A 75 -15.24 -7.61 0.53
C ASP A 75 -14.12 -8.67 0.45
N ASP A 76 -13.59 -8.94 -0.75
CA ASP A 76 -12.52 -9.89 -1.00
C ASP A 76 -11.12 -9.24 -1.09
N ALA A 77 -11.02 -7.93 -0.84
CA ALA A 77 -9.73 -7.26 -0.69
C ALA A 77 -9.00 -7.80 0.56
N VAL A 78 -7.68 -7.93 0.46
CA VAL A 78 -6.83 -8.49 1.53
C VAL A 78 -5.85 -7.45 2.06
N PRO A 79 -5.47 -7.49 3.35
CA PRO A 79 -4.41 -6.64 3.88
C PRO A 79 -3.11 -6.81 3.10
N ALA A 80 -2.42 -5.71 2.84
CA ALA A 80 -1.16 -5.68 2.11
C ALA A 80 -0.28 -4.50 2.54
N VAL A 81 1.03 -4.63 2.29
CA VAL A 81 2.00 -3.54 2.35
C VAL A 81 2.25 -3.02 0.95
N PHE A 82 2.06 -1.73 0.73
CA PHE A 82 2.30 -1.05 -0.53
C PHE A 82 3.65 -0.33 -0.51
N LEU A 83 4.44 -0.54 -1.56
CA LEU A 83 5.69 0.17 -1.81
C LEU A 83 5.46 1.23 -2.88
N TRP A 84 5.52 2.50 -2.49
CA TRP A 84 5.23 3.65 -3.35
C TRP A 84 6.51 4.24 -3.95
N PRO A 85 6.68 4.21 -5.28
CA PRO A 85 7.75 4.96 -5.91
C PRO A 85 7.48 6.48 -5.80
N VAL A 86 8.54 7.28 -5.90
CA VAL A 86 8.41 8.70 -6.22
C VAL A 86 8.24 8.82 -7.73
N ASN A 87 7.22 9.57 -8.15
CA ASN A 87 6.83 10.00 -9.51
C ASN A 87 5.44 9.53 -9.98
#